data_AF-A0A4S8PA04-F1
#
_entry.id   AF-A0A4S8PA04-F1
#
_cell.length_a   1.000
_cell.length_b   1.000
_cell.length_c   1.000
_cell.angle_alpha   90.00
_cell.angle_beta   90.00
_cell.angle_gamma   90.00
#
_symmetry.space_group_name_H-M   'P 1'
#
loop_
_entity.id
_entity.type
_entity.pdbx_description
1 polymer ?
#
loop_
_entity_poly.entity_id
_entity_poly.type
_entity_poly.pdbx_seq_one_letter_code
_entity_poly.pdbx_strand_id
1 'polypeptide(L)'
;MKKTTIVDLIAYTTQLNPAQRFDEYTPVAWHDVLGDMEATFEQCREAIARVARTERWIYPSAIREELQTILAAVNPPPRAEILSAPPAPREARLEAAARGKARCEAAIAAANPYRLTREDAPEIPENLRKAREVAVGYRAGQARRDRSLKLGAAGNEVLSQINRNRKATT
;
A
#
# COMPACT_ATOMS: atom_id res chain seq x y z
N MET A 1 9.12 25.56 -10.77
CA MET A 1 8.59 25.69 -12.14
C MET A 1 7.73 26.95 -12.30
N LYS A 2 7.69 27.61 -13.46
CA LYS A 2 6.83 28.80 -13.68
C LYS A 2 5.40 28.39 -14.05
N LYS A 3 4.40 29.20 -13.65
CA LYS A 3 2.97 28.97 -13.98
C LYS A 3 2.71 28.89 -15.48
N THR A 4 3.40 29.68 -16.30
CA THR A 4 3.27 29.64 -17.77
C THR A 4 3.66 28.27 -18.34
N THR A 5 4.74 27.68 -17.81
CA THR A 5 5.19 26.34 -18.19
C THR A 5 4.14 25.27 -17.89
N ILE A 6 3.38 25.40 -16.79
CA ILE A 6 2.31 24.45 -16.44
C ILE A 6 1.18 24.50 -17.47
N VAL A 7 0.82 25.69 -17.96
CA VAL A 7 -0.21 25.84 -19.02
C VAL A 7 0.23 25.10 -20.28
N ASP A 8 1.49 25.27 -20.70
CA ASP A 8 2.04 24.58 -21.86
C ASP A 8 2.06 23.05 -21.67
N LEU A 9 2.36 22.57 -20.46
CA LEU A 9 2.32 21.14 -20.13
C LEU A 9 0.91 20.55 -20.17
N ILE A 10 -0.10 21.31 -19.72
CA ILE A 10 -1.50 20.89 -19.81
C ILE A 10 -1.94 20.83 -21.27
N ALA A 11 -1.55 21.82 -22.09
CA ALA A 11 -1.82 21.80 -23.53
C ALA A 11 -1.19 20.56 -24.19
N TYR A 12 0.06 20.25 -23.85
CA TYR A 12 0.74 19.04 -24.34
C TYR A 12 0.04 17.75 -23.87
N THR A 13 -0.36 17.68 -22.59
CA THR A 13 -1.08 16.53 -22.03
C THR A 13 -2.40 16.30 -22.74
N THR A 14 -3.13 17.37 -23.06
CA THR A 14 -4.39 17.30 -23.82
C THR A 14 -4.18 16.73 -25.22
N GLN A 15 -3.07 17.04 -25.87
CA GLN A 15 -2.74 16.47 -27.19
C GLN A 15 -2.42 14.97 -27.11
N LEU A 16 -1.77 14.52 -26.03
CA LEU A 16 -1.47 13.10 -25.81
C LEU A 16 -2.70 12.30 -25.38
N ASN A 17 -3.59 12.90 -24.60
CA ASN A 17 -4.80 12.26 -24.11
C ASN A 17 -6.03 13.17 -24.26
N PRO A 18 -6.60 13.31 -25.47
CA PRO A 18 -7.71 14.23 -25.74
C PRO A 18 -9.00 13.91 -24.95
N ALA A 19 -9.12 12.68 -24.42
CA ALA A 19 -10.25 12.30 -23.57
C ALA A 19 -10.16 12.93 -22.17
N GLN A 20 -8.96 13.30 -21.73
CA GLN A 20 -8.72 13.99 -20.47
C GLN A 20 -8.97 15.48 -20.66
N ARG A 21 -10.14 15.94 -20.16
CA ARG A 21 -10.55 17.34 -20.22
C ARG A 21 -10.02 18.08 -19.00
N PHE A 22 -9.56 19.29 -19.24
CA PHE A 22 -9.06 20.21 -18.22
C PHE A 22 -9.88 21.51 -18.26
N ASP A 23 -9.96 22.16 -17.10
CA ASP A 23 -10.66 23.43 -16.92
C ASP A 23 -9.66 24.58 -16.64
N GLU A 24 -10.20 25.77 -16.41
CA GLU A 24 -9.42 26.98 -16.12
C GLU A 24 -8.67 26.93 -14.77
N TYR A 25 -9.07 26.06 -13.84
CA TYR A 25 -8.45 25.92 -12.53
C TYR A 25 -7.33 24.86 -12.51
N THR A 26 -7.35 23.96 -13.49
CA THR A 26 -6.37 22.88 -13.62
C THR A 26 -4.93 23.37 -13.59
N PRO A 27 -4.52 24.47 -14.28
CA PRO A 27 -3.15 24.97 -14.20
C PRO A 27 -2.71 25.37 -12.79
N VAL A 28 -3.61 25.90 -11.98
CA VAL A 28 -3.30 26.27 -10.59
C VAL A 28 -3.08 25.00 -9.77
N ALA A 29 -4.00 24.03 -9.86
CA ALA A 29 -3.88 22.76 -9.13
C ALA A 29 -2.62 21.96 -9.53
N TRP A 30 -2.26 21.97 -10.82
CA TRP A 30 -1.04 21.32 -11.30
C TRP A 30 0.21 22.04 -10.81
N HIS A 31 0.18 23.37 -10.74
CA HIS A 31 1.27 24.15 -10.18
C HIS A 31 1.45 23.88 -8.68
N ASP A 32 0.39 23.61 -7.92
CA ASP A 32 0.52 23.24 -6.50
C ASP A 32 1.28 21.91 -6.31
N VAL A 33 1.24 21.01 -7.30
CA VAL A 33 1.93 19.71 -7.25
C VAL A 33 3.29 19.71 -7.92
N LEU A 34 3.54 20.57 -8.92
CA LEU A 34 4.78 20.57 -9.71
C LEU A 34 5.61 21.85 -9.56
N GLY A 35 5.05 22.88 -8.92
CA GLY A 35 5.60 24.24 -8.89
C GLY A 35 6.90 24.38 -8.12
N ASP A 36 7.15 23.51 -7.13
CA ASP A 36 8.38 23.44 -6.34
C ASP A 36 9.53 22.72 -7.07
N MET A 37 9.24 22.04 -8.19
CA MET A 37 10.27 21.31 -8.92
C MET A 37 11.11 22.25 -9.79
N GLU A 38 12.43 22.13 -9.65
CA GLU A 38 13.43 22.76 -10.51
C GLU A 38 13.70 21.87 -11.73
N ALA A 39 12.81 21.94 -12.72
CA ALA A 39 12.93 21.21 -13.97
C ALA A 39 12.68 22.10 -15.18
N THR A 40 13.33 21.78 -16.30
CA THR A 40 13.06 22.43 -17.59
C THR A 40 11.76 21.90 -18.21
N PHE A 41 11.21 22.64 -19.16
CA PHE A 41 10.00 22.21 -19.88
C PHE A 41 10.22 20.88 -20.60
N GLU A 42 11.40 20.68 -21.18
CA GLU A 42 11.77 19.47 -21.93
C GLU A 42 11.77 18.23 -21.03
N GLN A 43 12.31 18.35 -19.81
CA GLN A 43 12.30 17.26 -18.82
C GLN A 43 10.87 16.91 -18.39
N CYS A 44 10.02 17.92 -18.20
CA CYS A 44 8.62 17.72 -17.85
C CYS A 44 7.85 17.06 -19.00
N ARG A 45 8.09 17.51 -20.23
CA ARG A 45 7.51 16.93 -21.45
C ARG A 45 7.93 15.46 -21.60
N GLU A 46 9.19 15.14 -21.33
CA GLU A 46 9.69 13.76 -21.32
C GLU A 46 8.99 12.92 -20.25
N ALA A 47 8.87 13.42 -19.03
CA ALA A 47 8.16 12.73 -17.93
C ALA A 47 6.71 12.42 -18.31
N ILE A 48 5.98 13.40 -18.84
CA ILE A 48 4.60 13.22 -19.33
C ILE A 48 4.56 12.13 -20.41
N ALA A 49 5.49 12.14 -21.37
CA ALA A 49 5.54 11.14 -22.42
C ALA A 49 5.85 9.73 -21.89
N ARG A 50 6.57 9.60 -20.76
CA ARG A 50 6.78 8.31 -20.08
C ARG A 50 5.49 7.82 -19.42
N VAL A 51 4.83 8.67 -18.62
CA VAL A 51 3.55 8.36 -17.99
C VAL A 51 2.50 7.95 -19.03
N ALA A 52 2.39 8.70 -20.13
CA ALA A 52 1.40 8.45 -21.18
C ALA A 52 1.57 7.09 -21.89
N ARG A 53 2.76 6.46 -21.82
CA ARG A 53 2.99 5.13 -22.41
C ARG A 53 2.48 4.00 -21.52
N THR A 54 2.42 4.22 -20.21
CA THR A 54 2.10 3.19 -19.22
C THR A 54 0.73 3.36 -18.62
N GLU A 55 0.26 4.60 -18.51
CA GLU A 55 -0.99 4.96 -17.85
C GLU A 55 -2.02 5.48 -18.84
N ARG A 56 -3.28 5.13 -18.59
CA ARG A 56 -4.42 5.64 -19.36
C ARG A 56 -4.74 7.11 -19.04
N TRP A 57 -4.41 7.56 -17.84
CA TRP A 57 -4.70 8.90 -17.33
C TRP A 57 -3.40 9.52 -16.83
N ILE A 58 -3.19 10.80 -17.09
CA ILE A 58 -1.94 11.48 -16.76
C ILE A 58 -2.22 12.38 -15.56
N TYR A 59 -1.63 12.05 -14.41
CA TYR A 59 -1.79 12.80 -13.17
C TYR A 59 -0.52 13.57 -12.79
N PRO A 60 -0.62 14.75 -12.16
CA PRO A 60 0.55 15.52 -11.70
C PRO A 60 1.50 14.73 -10.78
N SER A 61 0.96 13.83 -9.95
CA SER A 61 1.77 12.97 -9.08
C SER A 61 2.63 11.98 -9.86
N ALA A 62 2.08 11.34 -10.89
CA ALA A 62 2.83 10.42 -11.74
C ALA A 62 3.92 11.17 -12.53
N ILE A 63 3.61 12.37 -13.03
CA ILE A 63 4.60 13.24 -13.67
C ILE A 63 5.72 13.59 -12.69
N ARG A 64 5.39 13.91 -11.44
CA ARG A 64 6.38 14.23 -10.39
C ARG A 64 7.33 13.07 -10.12
N GLU A 65 6.81 11.85 -10.02
CA GLU A 65 7.62 10.63 -9.80
C GLU A 65 8.59 10.37 -10.96
N GLU A 66 8.10 10.45 -12.21
CA GLU A 66 8.95 10.29 -13.39
C GLU A 66 9.97 11.43 -13.51
N LEU A 67 9.58 12.65 -13.18
CA LEU A 67 10.46 13.80 -13.24
C LEU A 67 11.58 13.70 -12.19
N GLN A 68 11.29 13.20 -10.99
CA GLN A 68 12.32 12.88 -10.00
C GLN A 68 13.32 11.86 -10.53
N THR A 69 12.85 10.84 -11.25
CA THR A 69 13.72 9.83 -11.88
C THR A 69 14.63 10.46 -12.95
N ILE A 70 14.09 11.33 -13.79
CA ILE A 70 14.87 12.06 -14.81
C ILE A 70 15.91 12.97 -14.16
N LEU A 71 15.53 13.73 -13.13
CA LEU A 71 16.43 14.65 -12.45
C LEU A 71 17.56 13.91 -11.72
N ALA A 72 17.25 12.77 -11.08
CA ALA A 72 18.25 11.91 -10.44
C ALA A 72 19.23 11.27 -11.44
N ALA A 73 18.81 11.06 -12.70
CA ALA A 73 19.71 10.55 -13.74
C ALA A 73 20.70 11.62 -14.24
N VAL A 74 20.28 12.89 -14.28
CA VAL A 74 21.13 14.02 -14.71
C VAL A 74 22.14 14.38 -13.62
N ASN A 75 21.69 14.41 -12.36
CA ASN A 75 22.53 14.61 -11.19
C ASN A 75 22.40 13.36 -10.31
N PRO A 76 23.16 12.28 -10.59
CA PRO A 76 23.18 11.16 -9.69
C PRO A 76 23.56 11.69 -8.30
N PRO A 77 22.81 11.33 -7.24
CA PRO A 77 23.25 11.67 -5.89
C PRO A 77 24.71 11.24 -5.78
N PRO A 78 25.59 12.04 -5.17
CA PRO A 78 26.97 11.62 -4.96
C PRO A 78 26.87 10.23 -4.39
N ARG A 79 27.37 9.24 -5.14
CA ARG A 79 27.29 7.85 -4.73
C ARG A 79 27.93 7.89 -3.37
N ALA A 80 27.14 7.76 -2.30
CA ALA A 80 27.69 7.66 -0.98
C ALA A 80 28.67 6.51 -1.15
N GLU A 81 29.96 6.80 -1.03
CA GLU A 81 30.91 5.73 -0.77
C GLU A 81 30.32 5.10 0.47
N ILE A 82 29.57 4.02 0.27
CA ILE A 82 29.28 3.07 1.31
C ILE A 82 30.69 2.59 1.58
N LEU A 83 31.36 3.28 2.51
CA LEU A 83 32.50 2.76 3.21
C LEU A 83 31.99 1.41 3.66
N SER A 84 32.40 0.39 2.93
CA SER A 84 32.08 -0.99 3.21
C SER A 84 32.81 -1.25 4.51
N ALA A 85 32.21 -0.84 5.62
CA ALA A 85 32.64 -1.25 6.93
C ALA A 85 32.72 -2.76 6.84
N PRO A 86 33.88 -3.37 7.20
CA PRO A 86 33.99 -4.81 7.18
C PRO A 86 32.80 -5.37 7.94
N PRO A 87 32.12 -6.39 7.40
CA PRO A 87 30.91 -6.90 8.00
C PRO A 87 31.19 -7.20 9.47
N ALA A 88 30.35 -6.67 10.35
CA ALA A 88 30.52 -6.86 11.79
C ALA A 88 30.75 -8.35 12.10
N PRO A 89 31.59 -8.69 13.09
CA PRO A 89 31.83 -10.07 13.48
C PRO A 89 30.51 -10.82 13.64
N ARG A 90 30.51 -12.12 13.31
CA ARG A 90 29.30 -12.96 13.33
C ARG A 90 28.52 -12.82 14.65
N GLU A 91 29.23 -12.73 15.76
CA GLU A 91 28.67 -12.55 17.11
C GLU A 91 27.90 -11.23 17.22
N ALA A 92 28.48 -10.11 16.81
CA ALA A 92 27.80 -8.81 16.79
C ALA A 92 26.55 -8.81 15.90
N ARG A 93 26.57 -9.57 14.80
CA ARG A 93 25.39 -9.75 13.94
C ARG A 93 24.30 -10.58 14.61
N LEU A 94 24.66 -11.65 15.32
CA LEU A 94 23.72 -12.49 16.06
C LEU A 94 23.07 -11.71 17.20
N GLU A 95 23.84 -10.91 17.94
CA GLU A 95 23.32 -10.04 18.98
C GLU A 95 22.38 -8.96 18.43
N ALA A 96 22.74 -8.33 17.31
CA ALA A 96 21.88 -7.34 16.66
C ALA A 96 20.56 -7.95 16.19
N ALA A 97 20.61 -9.16 15.61
CA ALA A 97 19.42 -9.91 15.22
C ALA A 97 18.56 -10.29 16.44
N ALA A 98 19.18 -10.72 17.55
CA ALA A 98 18.49 -11.03 18.79
C ALA A 98 17.78 -9.79 19.37
N ARG A 99 18.45 -8.63 19.38
CA ARG A 99 17.85 -7.35 19.80
C ARG A 99 16.68 -6.94 18.90
N GLY A 100 16.81 -7.10 17.59
CA GLY A 100 15.73 -6.83 16.64
C GLY A 100 14.52 -7.71 16.88
N LYS A 101 14.74 -9.02 17.04
CA LYS A 101 13.69 -9.99 17.35
C LYS A 101 12.97 -9.65 18.65
N ALA A 102 13.70 -9.35 19.72
CA ALA A 102 13.12 -8.95 21.00
C ALA A 102 12.27 -7.67 20.89
N ARG A 103 12.68 -6.67 20.09
CA ARG A 103 11.88 -5.46 19.85
C ARG A 103 10.57 -5.77 19.13
N CYS A 104 10.62 -6.63 18.11
CA CYS A 104 9.41 -7.05 17.40
C CYS A 104 8.47 -7.84 18.32
N GLU A 105 9.00 -8.77 19.13
CA GLU A 105 8.21 -9.54 20.09
C GLU A 105 7.56 -8.64 21.15
N ALA A 106 8.30 -7.67 21.69
CA ALA A 106 7.76 -6.69 22.63
C ALA A 106 6.66 -5.82 22.00
N ALA A 107 6.85 -5.36 20.76
CA ALA A 107 5.85 -4.58 20.04
C ALA A 107 4.57 -5.40 19.75
N ILE A 108 4.72 -6.67 19.39
CA ILE A 108 3.59 -7.59 19.16
C ILE A 108 2.84 -7.85 20.48
N ALA A 109 3.56 -8.06 21.59
CA ALA A 109 2.96 -8.25 22.90
C ALA A 109 2.20 -6.99 23.36
N ALA A 110 2.79 -5.80 23.19
CA ALA A 110 2.15 -4.53 23.50
C ALA A 110 0.91 -4.26 22.64
N ALA A 111 0.95 -4.60 21.34
CA ALA A 111 -0.16 -4.38 20.42
C ALA A 111 -1.33 -5.36 20.63
N ASN A 112 -1.14 -6.46 21.36
CA ASN A 112 -2.17 -7.48 21.50
C ASN A 112 -2.32 -7.95 22.97
N PRO A 113 -2.95 -7.15 23.83
CA PRO A 113 -3.14 -7.49 25.25
C PRO A 113 -4.05 -8.71 25.48
N TYR A 114 -4.72 -9.21 24.43
CA TYR A 114 -5.65 -10.34 24.50
C TYR A 114 -5.10 -11.61 23.85
N ARG A 115 -3.81 -11.67 23.53
CA ARG A 115 -3.20 -12.92 23.07
C ARG A 115 -2.98 -13.84 24.27
N LEU A 116 -4.09 -14.40 24.78
CA LEU A 116 -4.08 -15.46 25.76
C LEU A 116 -3.25 -16.61 25.19
N THR A 117 -2.22 -16.99 25.93
CA THR A 117 -1.57 -18.29 25.81
C THR A 117 -2.65 -19.37 25.80
N ARG A 118 -2.49 -20.39 24.95
CA ARG A 118 -3.53 -21.42 24.74
C ARG A 118 -3.97 -22.12 26.04
N GLU A 119 -3.11 -22.09 27.05
CA GLU A 119 -3.29 -22.66 28.38
C GLU A 119 -4.13 -21.76 29.30
N ASP A 120 -4.18 -20.44 29.07
CA ASP A 120 -4.87 -19.45 29.91
C ASP A 120 -6.19 -18.95 29.31
N ALA A 121 -6.62 -19.51 28.19
CA ALA A 121 -7.88 -19.11 27.57
C ALA A 121 -9.06 -19.60 28.43
N PRO A 122 -9.96 -18.71 28.91
CA PRO A 122 -11.22 -19.15 29.50
C PRO A 122 -11.97 -20.01 28.47
N GLU A 123 -12.77 -20.95 28.98
CA GLU A 123 -13.58 -21.88 28.19
C GLU A 123 -14.13 -21.16 26.94
N ILE A 124 -13.62 -21.56 25.77
CA ILE A 124 -13.82 -20.81 24.53
C ILE A 124 -15.33 -20.63 24.35
N PRO A 125 -15.84 -19.39 24.30
CA PRO A 125 -17.25 -19.14 24.14
C PRO A 125 -17.82 -19.97 22.98
N GLU A 126 -18.98 -20.59 23.20
CA GLU A 126 -19.54 -21.61 22.31
C GLU A 126 -19.65 -21.15 20.85
N ASN A 127 -19.92 -19.86 20.63
CA ASN A 127 -19.93 -19.24 19.31
C ASN A 127 -18.57 -19.25 18.61
N LEU A 128 -17.48 -19.03 19.34
CA LEU A 128 -16.11 -19.10 18.82
C LEU A 128 -15.65 -20.53 18.58
N ARG A 129 -16.12 -21.49 19.39
CA ARG A 129 -15.89 -22.93 19.16
C ARG A 129 -16.53 -23.35 17.84
N LYS A 130 -17.81 -23.04 17.63
CA LYS A 130 -18.54 -23.30 16.38
C LYS A 130 -17.92 -22.59 15.18
N ALA A 131 -17.50 -21.34 15.31
CA ALA A 131 -16.84 -20.62 14.22
C ALA A 131 -15.51 -21.29 13.79
N ARG A 132 -14.75 -21.82 14.75
CA ARG A 132 -13.51 -22.56 14.47
C ARG A 132 -13.78 -23.88 13.74
N GLU A 133 -14.79 -24.64 14.16
CA GLU A 133 -15.21 -25.89 13.49
C GLU A 133 -15.62 -25.63 12.03
N VAL A 134 -16.41 -24.59 11.78
CA VAL A 134 -16.79 -24.16 10.41
C VAL A 134 -15.55 -23.78 9.59
N ALA A 135 -14.60 -23.04 10.18
CA ALA A 135 -13.37 -22.64 9.49
C ALA A 135 -12.41 -23.81 9.19
N VAL A 136 -12.41 -24.86 10.02
CA VAL A 136 -11.66 -26.10 9.75
C VAL A 136 -12.33 -26.91 8.63
N GLY A 137 -13.65 -27.06 8.68
CA GLY A 137 -14.43 -27.72 7.62
C GLY A 137 -14.26 -27.03 6.26
N TYR A 138 -14.25 -25.70 6.25
CA TYR A 138 -14.01 -24.91 5.04
C TYR A 138 -12.60 -25.12 4.47
N ARG A 139 -11.56 -25.09 5.31
CA ARG A 139 -10.17 -25.36 4.88
C ARG A 139 -10.00 -26.78 4.34
N ALA A 140 -10.64 -27.77 4.96
CA ALA A 140 -10.62 -29.15 4.48
C ALA A 140 -11.36 -29.31 3.15
N GLY A 141 -12.48 -28.61 2.95
CA GLY A 141 -13.22 -28.57 1.68
C GLY A 141 -12.46 -27.87 0.56
N GLN A 142 -11.79 -26.76 0.86
CA GLN A 142 -10.97 -26.01 -0.08
C GLN A 142 -9.77 -26.84 -0.56
N ALA A 143 -9.14 -27.61 0.34
CA ALA A 143 -8.06 -28.54 0.01
C ALA A 143 -8.49 -29.66 -0.95
N ARG A 144 -9.77 -30.08 -0.90
CA ARG A 144 -10.35 -31.11 -1.78
C ARG A 144 -10.91 -30.56 -3.10
N ARG A 145 -10.78 -29.25 -3.36
CA ARG A 145 -11.36 -28.54 -4.53
C ARG A 145 -12.87 -28.77 -4.71
N ASP A 146 -13.58 -29.09 -3.63
CA ASP A 146 -15.01 -29.32 -3.67
C ASP A 146 -15.75 -27.96 -3.71
N ARG A 147 -16.23 -27.58 -4.90
CA ARG A 147 -16.90 -26.29 -5.13
C ARG A 147 -18.30 -26.20 -4.51
N SER A 148 -18.82 -27.30 -3.94
CA SER A 148 -20.12 -27.34 -3.27
C SER A 148 -20.08 -26.72 -1.86
N LEU A 149 -18.92 -26.71 -1.21
CA LEU A 149 -18.68 -26.07 0.10
C LEU A 149 -18.44 -24.56 -0.02
N LYS A 150 -19.21 -23.88 -0.86
CA LYS A 150 -19.24 -22.41 -0.85
C LYS A 150 -19.83 -21.96 0.48
N LEU A 151 -19.19 -20.95 1.07
CA LEU A 151 -19.55 -20.24 2.31
C LEU A 151 -21.04 -19.83 2.47
N GLY A 152 -21.89 -20.06 1.47
CA GLY A 152 -23.23 -19.51 1.34
C GLY A 152 -24.23 -20.00 2.37
N ALA A 153 -24.20 -21.27 2.80
CA ALA A 153 -25.18 -21.75 3.78
C ALA A 153 -24.76 -21.41 5.22
N ALA A 154 -23.58 -21.88 5.64
CA ALA A 154 -23.08 -21.67 7.00
C ALA A 154 -22.72 -20.19 7.29
N GLY A 155 -22.19 -19.46 6.31
CA GLY A 155 -21.89 -18.04 6.45
C GLY A 155 -23.15 -17.18 6.60
N ASN A 156 -24.21 -17.49 5.85
CA ASN A 156 -25.50 -16.81 5.98
C ASN A 156 -26.17 -17.12 7.33
N GLU A 157 -26.02 -18.33 7.85
CA GLU A 157 -26.58 -18.69 9.14
C GLU A 157 -25.88 -17.96 10.31
N VAL A 158 -24.55 -17.84 10.26
CA VAL A 158 -23.78 -17.06 11.24
C VAL A 158 -24.13 -15.57 11.17
N LEU A 159 -24.24 -14.99 9.97
CA LEU A 159 -24.66 -13.60 9.78
C LEU A 159 -26.10 -13.36 10.27
N SER A 160 -27.00 -14.33 10.06
CA SER A 160 -28.38 -14.30 10.56
C SER A 160 -28.45 -14.35 12.10
N GLN A 161 -27.58 -15.13 12.74
CA GLN A 161 -27.49 -15.17 14.21
C GLN A 161 -26.94 -13.86 14.79
N ILE A 162 -25.93 -13.25 14.16
CA ILE A 162 -25.38 -11.96 14.57
C ILE A 162 -26.44 -10.85 14.48
N ASN A 163 -27.20 -10.80 13.39
CA ASN A 163 -28.27 -9.81 13.21
C ASN A 163 -29.44 -9.98 14.20
N ARG A 164 -29.77 -11.23 14.57
CA ARG A 164 -30.79 -11.49 15.59
C ARG A 164 -30.35 -11.03 16.99
N ASN A 165 -29.12 -11.31 17.37
CA ASN A 165 -28.61 -10.89 18.69
C ASN A 165 -28.51 -9.37 18.81
N ARG A 166 -28.17 -8.67 17.72
CA ARG A 166 -28.10 -7.20 17.69
C ARG A 166 -29.46 -6.53 17.88
N LYS A 167 -30.53 -7.11 17.32
CA LYS A 167 -31.91 -6.63 17.52
C LYS A 167 -32.46 -6.92 18.92
N ALA A 168 -31.94 -7.93 19.63
CA ALA A 168 -32.38 -8.23 20.98
C ALA A 168 -31.71 -7.35 22.06
N THR A 169 -30.68 -6.57 21.69
CA THR A 169 -29.94 -5.67 22.59
C THR A 169 -30.28 -4.18 22.39
N THR A 170 -31.27 -3.87 21.54
CA THR A 170 -31.81 -2.51 21.30
C THR A 170 -33.25 -2.49 21.77
#